data_AF-V5GEE2-F1
#
_entry.id   AF-V5GEE2-F1
#
_cell.length_a   1.000
_cell.length_b   1.000
_cell.length_c   1.000
_cell.angle_alpha   90.00
_cell.angle_beta   90.00
_cell.angle_gamma   90.00
#
_symmetry.space_group_name_H-M   'P 1'
#
loop_
_entity.id
_entity.type
_entity.pdbx_description
1 polymer ?
#
loop_
_entity_poly.entity_id
_entity_poly.type
_entity_poly.pdbx_seq_one_letter_code
_entity_poly.pdbx_strand_id
1 'polypeptide(L)'
;MKCCAWCLLVLCHAWWAGCVASDDVPLLLVVSFDGFWYQYLSLYSTPNIQALAAEGVRAEYMKNVYVTKTFPNHFTLATGLYEESHGIMGNSMYDPALNETFDLSNTDPRWWDNGQVVPIWIANQLHDTSRRSG
;
A
#
# COMPACT_ATOMS: atom_id res chain seq x y z
N MET A 1 -21.03 51.45 33.46
CA MET A 1 -21.87 51.34 34.68
C MET A 1 -21.60 49.98 35.29
N LYS A 2 -21.35 49.96 36.60
CA LYS A 2 -20.77 48.83 37.35
C LYS A 2 -21.85 47.78 37.69
N CYS A 3 -21.51 46.50 37.55
CA CYS A 3 -22.02 45.40 38.39
C CYS A 3 -20.90 44.35 38.43
N CYS A 4 -20.04 44.39 39.45
CA CYS A 4 -20.10 43.60 40.68
C CYS A 4 -19.93 42.09 40.46
N ALA A 5 -18.77 41.63 40.92
CA ALA A 5 -18.37 40.25 41.11
C ALA A 5 -19.32 39.50 42.06
N TRP A 6 -19.52 38.20 41.83
CA TRP A 6 -19.18 37.15 42.80
C TRP A 6 -19.42 35.75 42.20
N CYS A 7 -18.42 34.89 42.39
CA CYS A 7 -18.48 33.45 42.57
C CYS A 7 -19.46 32.63 41.72
N LEU A 8 -18.91 31.95 40.72
CA LEU A 8 -18.92 30.48 40.67
C LEU A 8 -17.83 30.04 39.70
N LEU A 9 -16.73 29.52 40.26
CA LEU A 9 -15.73 28.73 39.55
C LEU A 9 -16.41 27.46 39.04
N VAL A 10 -17.10 27.57 37.90
CA VAL A 10 -17.39 26.39 37.08
C VAL A 10 -16.11 26.14 36.31
N LEU A 11 -15.40 25.08 36.71
CA LEU A 11 -14.33 24.45 35.95
C LEU A 11 -14.88 24.08 34.58
N CYS A 12 -14.82 25.03 33.65
CA CYS A 12 -14.93 24.76 32.24
C CYS A 12 -13.62 24.07 31.87
N HIS A 13 -13.55 22.76 32.14
CA HIS A 13 -12.63 21.91 31.40
C HIS A 13 -13.09 22.02 29.96
N ALA A 14 -12.48 22.99 29.27
CA ALA A 14 -12.54 23.14 27.84
C ALA A 14 -12.06 21.81 27.28
N TRP A 15 -13.01 20.95 26.97
CA TRP A 15 -12.83 19.88 26.03
C TRP A 15 -12.57 20.60 24.71
N TRP A 16 -11.30 20.97 24.50
CA TRP A 16 -10.76 21.06 23.15
C TRP A 16 -10.89 19.64 22.59
N ALA A 17 -12.08 19.33 22.10
CA ALA A 17 -12.24 18.36 21.05
C ALA A 17 -11.44 18.95 19.88
N GLY A 18 -10.15 18.62 19.84
CA GLY A 18 -9.35 18.84 18.67
C GLY A 18 -10.11 18.16 17.54
N CYS A 19 -10.68 18.97 16.65
CA CYS A 19 -11.04 18.47 15.34
C CYS A 19 -9.73 17.94 14.75
N VAL A 20 -9.53 16.62 14.82
CA VAL A 20 -8.59 15.98 13.92
C VAL A 20 -9.17 16.32 12.55
N ALA A 21 -8.48 17.19 11.82
CA ALA A 21 -8.77 17.40 10.42
C ALA A 21 -8.65 16.02 9.78
N SER A 22 -9.79 15.38 9.54
CA SER A 22 -9.84 14.21 8.68
C SER A 22 -9.48 14.78 7.32
N ASP A 23 -8.38 14.31 6.72
CA ASP A 23 -8.25 14.45 5.28
C ASP A 23 -9.55 13.88 4.68
N ASP A 24 -10.22 14.65 3.83
CA ASP A 24 -11.51 14.29 3.21
C ASP A 24 -11.40 13.06 2.29
N VAL A 25 -10.19 12.50 2.14
CA VAL A 25 -9.88 11.38 1.27
C VAL A 25 -9.55 10.14 2.12
N PRO A 26 -10.26 9.01 1.94
CA PRO A 26 -9.95 7.77 2.62
C PRO A 26 -8.51 7.32 2.36
N LEU A 27 -7.82 6.90 3.43
CA LEU A 27 -6.47 6.32 3.33
C LEU A 27 -6.52 4.94 2.66
N LEU A 28 -5.62 4.71 1.70
CA LEU A 28 -5.43 3.42 1.06
C LEU A 28 -4.28 2.67 1.72
N LEU A 29 -4.57 1.51 2.32
CA LEU A 29 -3.57 0.56 2.80
C LEU A 29 -3.58 -0.68 1.91
N VAL A 30 -2.44 -0.99 1.30
CA VAL A 30 -2.24 -2.23 0.53
C VAL A 30 -1.42 -3.20 1.38
N VAL A 31 -2.01 -4.35 1.70
CA VAL A 31 -1.35 -5.42 2.46
C VAL A 31 -1.20 -6.64 1.57
N SER A 32 0.04 -7.09 1.38
CA SER A 32 0.33 -8.32 0.65
C SER A 32 0.82 -9.40 1.61
N PHE A 33 0.24 -10.59 1.50
CA PHE A 33 0.70 -11.81 2.19
C PHE A 33 1.33 -12.72 1.13
N ASP A 34 2.67 -12.77 1.07
CA ASP A 34 3.37 -13.55 0.04
C ASP A 34 3.02 -15.05 0.15
N GLY A 35 2.75 -15.66 -1.00
CA GLY A 35 2.33 -17.06 -1.08
C GLY A 35 0.96 -17.38 -0.47
N PHE A 36 0.13 -16.40 -0.12
CA PHE A 36 -1.20 -16.66 0.45
C PHE A 36 -2.17 -17.17 -0.62
N TRP A 37 -2.37 -18.49 -0.65
CA TRP A 37 -3.24 -19.14 -1.61
C TRP A 37 -4.73 -18.97 -1.25
N TYR A 38 -5.59 -18.76 -2.24
CA TYR A 38 -7.02 -18.46 -2.02
C TYR A 38 -7.76 -19.54 -1.19
N GLN A 39 -7.34 -20.80 -1.26
CA GLN A 39 -7.95 -21.89 -0.47
C GLN A 39 -7.57 -21.85 1.02
N TYR A 40 -6.55 -21.09 1.42
CA TYR A 40 -6.15 -21.02 2.83
C TYR A 40 -7.25 -20.46 3.74
N LEU A 41 -8.15 -19.61 3.21
CA LEU A 41 -9.29 -19.11 3.96
C LEU A 41 -10.30 -20.21 4.35
N SER A 42 -10.37 -21.30 3.60
CA SER A 42 -11.22 -22.46 3.90
C SER A 42 -10.46 -23.58 4.62
N LEU A 43 -9.15 -23.71 4.39
CA LEU A 43 -8.33 -24.78 4.95
C LEU A 43 -7.89 -24.49 6.38
N TYR A 44 -7.75 -23.21 6.75
CA TYR A 44 -7.19 -22.80 8.05
C TYR A 44 -8.04 -21.73 8.73
N SER A 45 -7.99 -21.71 10.06
CA SER A 45 -8.63 -20.66 10.86
C SER A 45 -7.82 -19.36 10.76
N THR A 46 -8.42 -18.35 10.14
CA THR A 46 -7.82 -17.01 9.94
C THR A 46 -8.85 -15.95 10.33
N PRO A 47 -9.22 -15.85 11.63
CA PRO A 47 -10.44 -15.18 12.06
C PRO A 47 -10.53 -13.72 11.61
N ASN A 48 -9.41 -12.98 11.63
CA ASN A 48 -9.38 -11.57 11.21
C ASN A 48 -9.54 -11.41 9.68
N ILE A 49 -8.92 -12.29 8.89
CA ILE A 49 -9.02 -12.23 7.42
C ILE A 49 -10.40 -12.73 6.98
N GLN A 50 -10.95 -13.73 7.67
CA GLN A 50 -12.31 -14.22 7.45
C GLN A 50 -13.36 -13.16 7.79
N ALA A 51 -13.20 -12.43 8.89
CA ALA A 51 -14.06 -11.29 9.24
C ALA A 51 -13.97 -10.19 8.16
N LEU A 52 -12.75 -9.83 7.72
CA LEU A 52 -12.55 -8.87 6.65
C LEU A 52 -13.24 -9.30 5.34
N ALA A 53 -13.18 -10.59 5.00
CA ALA A 53 -13.83 -11.13 3.81
C ALA A 53 -15.37 -11.18 3.92
N ALA A 54 -15.91 -11.33 5.13
CA ALA A 54 -17.34 -11.39 5.39
C ALA A 54 -18.00 -9.99 5.46
N GLU A 55 -17.29 -9.01 6.01
CA GLU A 55 -17.75 -7.63 6.15
C GLU A 55 -17.39 -6.74 4.95
N GLY A 56 -16.41 -7.17 4.14
CA GLY A 56 -15.91 -6.44 2.99
C GLY A 56 -16.27 -7.06 1.64
N VAL A 57 -15.44 -6.77 0.63
CA VAL A 57 -15.57 -7.34 -0.72
C VAL A 57 -14.44 -8.33 -0.95
N ARG A 58 -14.79 -9.51 -1.47
CA ARG A 58 -13.85 -10.60 -1.77
C ARG A 58 -14.08 -11.14 -3.18
N ALA A 59 -12.99 -11.34 -3.93
CA ALA A 59 -12.97 -12.14 -5.15
C ALA A 59 -12.83 -13.65 -4.84
N GLU A 60 -13.27 -14.52 -5.74
CA GLU A 60 -13.12 -15.97 -5.60
C GLU A 60 -11.62 -16.37 -5.52
N TYR A 61 -10.82 -15.83 -6.44
CA TYR A 61 -9.36 -15.90 -6.45
C TYR A 61 -8.80 -14.74 -7.29
N MET A 62 -7.50 -14.46 -7.14
CA MET A 62 -6.74 -13.55 -8.00
C MET A 62 -5.84 -14.38 -8.91
N LYS A 63 -5.83 -14.08 -10.21
CA LYS A 63 -4.94 -14.74 -11.17
C LYS A 63 -3.60 -14.01 -11.19
N ASN A 64 -2.54 -14.72 -10.82
CA ASN A 64 -1.18 -14.24 -10.93
C ASN A 64 -0.70 -14.16 -12.39
N VAL A 65 0.28 -13.29 -12.62
CA VAL A 65 1.03 -13.24 -13.88
C VAL A 65 2.12 -14.31 -13.92
N TYR A 66 2.56 -14.64 -15.14
CA TYR A 66 3.65 -15.60 -15.36
C TYR A 66 4.95 -14.83 -15.57
N VAL A 67 5.99 -15.02 -14.75
CA VAL A 67 6.22 -16.16 -13.83
C VAL A 67 5.63 -15.90 -12.44
N THR A 68 5.01 -16.91 -11.82
CA THR A 68 4.42 -16.82 -10.46
C THR A 68 5.50 -16.77 -9.36
N LYS A 69 6.25 -15.66 -9.32
CA LYS A 69 7.31 -15.35 -8.36
C LYS A 69 7.01 -14.03 -7.65
N THR A 70 7.58 -13.88 -6.44
CA THR A 70 7.37 -12.74 -5.55
C THR A 70 7.58 -11.40 -6.25
N PHE A 71 8.80 -11.08 -6.69
CA PHE A 71 9.13 -9.75 -7.21
C PHE A 71 8.32 -9.39 -8.47
N PRO A 72 8.27 -10.26 -9.51
CA PRO A 72 7.48 -9.98 -10.69
C PRO A 72 6.00 -9.70 -10.37
N ASN A 73 5.35 -10.55 -9.57
CA ASN A 73 3.92 -10.38 -9.28
C ASN A 73 3.63 -9.15 -8.41
N HIS A 74 4.48 -8.87 -7.41
CA HIS A 74 4.29 -7.67 -6.57
C HIS A 74 4.49 -6.39 -7.37
N PHE A 75 5.46 -6.38 -8.30
CA PHE A 75 5.70 -5.21 -9.13
C PHE A 75 4.63 -5.04 -10.22
N THR A 76 4.12 -6.12 -10.80
CA THR A 76 2.91 -6.10 -11.63
C THR A 76 1.73 -5.50 -10.88
N LEU A 77 1.47 -5.93 -9.63
CA LEU A 77 0.36 -5.39 -8.83
C LEU A 77 0.52 -3.88 -8.56
N ALA A 78 1.75 -3.42 -8.34
CA ALA A 78 2.05 -2.02 -8.08
C ALA A 78 1.94 -1.12 -9.31
N THR A 79 2.17 -1.66 -10.51
CA THR A 79 2.36 -0.88 -11.75
C THR A 79 1.25 -1.08 -12.77
N GLY A 80 0.52 -2.20 -12.68
CA GLY A 80 -0.47 -2.62 -13.67
C GLY A 80 0.13 -3.14 -14.98
N LEU A 81 1.45 -3.36 -15.04
CA LEU A 81 2.17 -3.81 -16.23
C LEU A 81 2.58 -5.28 -16.12
N TYR A 82 2.71 -5.96 -17.26
CA TYR A 82 3.32 -7.29 -17.32
C TYR A 82 4.85 -7.22 -17.16
N GLU A 83 5.45 -8.37 -16.87
CA GLU A 83 6.87 -8.54 -16.62
C GLU A 83 7.75 -7.98 -17.74
N GLU A 84 7.38 -8.26 -18.99
CA GLU A 84 8.08 -7.78 -20.19
C GLU A 84 8.04 -6.25 -20.35
N SER A 85 7.04 -5.59 -19.76
CA SER A 85 6.86 -4.15 -19.84
C SER A 85 7.55 -3.44 -18.67
N HIS A 86 7.47 -3.99 -17.45
CA HIS A 86 8.09 -3.39 -16.28
C HIS A 86 9.53 -3.86 -16.01
N GLY A 87 10.03 -4.83 -16.76
CA GLY A 87 11.43 -5.27 -16.74
C GLY A 87 11.80 -6.30 -15.67
N ILE A 88 11.09 -6.34 -14.53
CA ILE A 88 11.31 -7.35 -13.47
C ILE A 88 10.76 -8.73 -13.88
N MET A 89 11.56 -9.50 -14.61
CA MET A 89 11.18 -10.82 -15.15
C MET A 89 11.28 -11.97 -14.14
N GLY A 90 12.05 -11.81 -13.05
CA GLY A 90 12.28 -12.86 -12.07
C GLY A 90 12.85 -12.35 -10.74
N ASN A 91 12.84 -13.22 -9.73
CA ASN A 91 13.53 -12.96 -8.46
C ASN A 91 15.06 -12.95 -8.62
N SER A 92 15.57 -13.54 -9.70
CA SER A 92 16.93 -13.37 -10.18
C SER A 92 16.91 -13.41 -11.70
N MET A 93 17.60 -12.46 -12.33
CA MET A 93 17.67 -12.32 -13.79
C MET A 93 18.98 -11.66 -14.20
N TYR A 94 19.49 -12.02 -15.37
CA TYR A 94 20.68 -11.42 -15.96
C TYR A 94 20.27 -10.48 -17.08
N ASP A 95 20.83 -9.27 -17.09
CA ASP A 95 20.65 -8.31 -18.18
C ASP A 95 21.94 -8.26 -19.03
N PRO A 96 21.86 -8.65 -20.31
CA PRO A 96 23.03 -8.66 -21.21
C PRO A 96 23.51 -7.25 -21.61
N ALA A 97 22.66 -6.22 -21.57
CA ALA A 97 23.05 -4.85 -21.86
C ALA A 97 23.82 -4.22 -20.70
N LEU A 98 23.43 -4.56 -19.46
CA LEU A 98 24.15 -4.15 -18.25
C LEU A 98 25.34 -5.06 -17.94
N ASN A 99 25.34 -6.29 -18.46
CA ASN A 99 26.26 -7.36 -18.09
C ASN A 99 26.28 -7.61 -16.57
N GLU A 100 25.10 -7.55 -15.95
CA GLU A 100 24.91 -7.68 -14.51
C GLU A 100 23.75 -8.63 -14.20
N THR A 101 23.80 -9.23 -13.01
CA THR A 101 22.72 -10.08 -12.50
C THR A 101 22.00 -9.36 -11.37
N PHE A 102 20.68 -9.27 -11.50
CA PHE A 102 19.77 -8.89 -10.44
C PHE A 102 19.41 -10.10 -9.57
N ASP A 103 19.25 -9.85 -8.28
CA ASP A 103 18.57 -10.74 -7.34
C ASP A 103 17.84 -9.93 -6.26
N LEU A 104 17.09 -10.60 -5.39
CA LEU A 104 16.29 -9.95 -4.33
C LEU A 104 17.09 -9.13 -3.31
N SER A 105 18.42 -9.30 -3.24
CA SER A 105 19.29 -8.54 -2.35
C SER A 105 19.84 -7.27 -3.01
N ASN A 106 19.67 -7.13 -4.34
CA ASN A 106 20.16 -5.99 -5.08
C ASN A 106 19.30 -4.75 -4.77
N THR A 107 19.96 -3.65 -4.41
CA THR A 107 19.35 -2.37 -4.03
C THR A 107 19.49 -1.28 -5.10
N ASP A 108 20.06 -1.60 -6.26
CA ASP A 108 20.26 -0.62 -7.33
C ASP A 108 18.92 -0.27 -7.99
N PRO A 109 18.46 0.99 -7.88
CA PRO A 109 17.15 1.38 -8.38
C PRO A 109 17.01 1.27 -9.89
N ARG A 110 18.11 1.21 -10.67
CA ARG A 110 18.06 1.14 -12.14
C ARG A 110 17.21 -0.02 -12.68
N TRP A 111 17.05 -1.08 -11.88
CA TRP A 111 16.29 -2.27 -12.27
C TRP A 111 14.77 -2.03 -12.29
N TRP A 112 14.24 -1.14 -11.44
CA TRP A 112 12.79 -0.90 -11.30
C TRP A 112 12.36 0.57 -11.35
N ASP A 113 13.28 1.51 -11.19
CA ASP A 113 13.07 2.96 -11.24
C ASP A 113 13.91 3.57 -12.38
N ASN A 114 13.65 3.08 -13.60
CA ASN A 114 14.33 3.51 -14.83
C ASN A 114 13.60 4.66 -15.56
N GLY A 115 12.57 5.24 -14.93
CA GLY A 115 11.74 6.30 -15.50
C GLY A 115 10.70 5.84 -16.54
N GLN A 116 10.63 4.54 -16.85
CA GLN A 116 9.65 3.99 -17.81
C GLN A 116 8.38 3.47 -17.12
N VAL A 117 8.46 3.22 -15.81
CA VAL A 117 7.41 2.58 -15.01
C VAL A 117 7.04 3.48 -13.84
N VAL A 118 5.74 3.62 -13.56
CA VAL A 118 5.24 4.43 -12.45
C VAL A 118 4.42 3.53 -11.51
N PRO A 119 5.01 3.06 -10.40
CA PRO A 119 4.27 2.32 -9.39
C PRO A 119 3.28 3.22 -8.64
N ILE A 120 2.27 2.60 -8.03
CA ILE A 120 1.14 3.30 -7.39
C ILE A 120 1.56 4.34 -6.34
N TRP A 121 2.66 4.13 -5.62
CA TRP A 121 3.16 5.11 -4.64
C TRP A 121 3.74 6.37 -5.30
N ILE A 122 4.42 6.23 -6.43
CA ILE A 122 4.88 7.37 -7.23
C ILE A 122 3.68 8.04 -7.90
N ALA A 123 2.77 7.27 -8.49
CA ALA A 123 1.56 7.78 -9.13
C ALA A 123 0.71 8.61 -8.15
N ASN A 124 0.58 8.16 -6.90
CA ASN A 124 -0.13 8.88 -5.84
C ASN A 124 0.49 10.25 -5.54
N GLN A 125 1.82 10.35 -5.44
CA GLN A 125 2.52 11.60 -5.17
C GLN A 125 2.55 12.55 -6.39
N LEU A 126 2.58 11.99 -7.61
CA LEU A 126 2.50 12.78 -8.84
C LEU A 126 1.11 13.40 -9.05
N HIS A 127 0.06 12.79 -8.50
CA HIS A 127 -1.31 13.28 -8.66
C HIS A 127 -1.53 14.62 -7.97
N ASP A 128 -0.97 14.81 -6.76
CA ASP A 128 -1.05 16.05 -6.01
C ASP A 128 0.07 16.16 -4.97
N THR A 129 0.63 17.37 -4.81
CA THR A 129 1.76 17.63 -3.90
C THR A 129 1.48 17.40 -2.41
N SER A 130 0.21 17.39 -2.01
CA SER A 130 -0.22 17.08 -0.64
C SER A 130 -0.29 15.57 -0.38
N ARG A 131 -0.34 14.73 -1.42
CA ARG A 131 -0.43 13.29 -1.28
C ARG A 131 0.92 12.69 -0.94
N ARG A 132 0.90 11.73 -0.01
CA ARG A 132 2.08 11.02 0.46
C ARG A 132 1.86 9.53 0.34
N SER A 133 2.92 8.83 0.02
CA SER A 133 3.03 7.38 0.15
C SER A 133 4.18 7.14 1.12
N GLY A 134 3.95 6.24 2.09
CA GLY A 134 4.88 5.98 3.20
C GLY A 134 6.23 5.45 2.78
#